data_AF-A0A1J8PJL9-F1
#
_entry.id   AF-A0A1J8PJL9-F1
#
_cell.length_a   1.000
_cell.length_b   1.000
_cell.length_c   1.000
_cell.angle_alpha   90.00
_cell.angle_beta   90.00
_cell.angle_gamma   90.00
#
_symmetry.space_group_name_H-M   'P 1'
#
loop_
_entity.id
_entity.type
_entity.pdbx_description
1 polymer ?
#
loop_
_entity_poly.entity_id
_entity_poly.type
_entity_poly.pdbx_seq_one_letter_code
_entity_poly.pdbx_strand_id
1 'polypeptide(L)'
;MTTILQAARPLRAFRLLQSVRWNSNEVPLIDPSRMIQKPDYQPPTRKSRGAALRPHLGVEVDPNHGLWAFFRKKEVNGEMKCESLEPRDTFQDDPGRSWKAAELRRKSFKDLHTLWYVLLRERNLLAAQREEGRRLGVTNPESLAGSKKDHQCRKSMARIKYVINERRLLYEKYAEELEAKRQVLASKPTPTTAEVQPSQEKRRVSRAERLKARRTGRTVAPIPV
;
A
#
# COMPACT_ATOMS: atom_id res chain seq x y z
N MET A 1 -53.67 31.23 38.52
CA MET A 1 -52.99 30.98 37.24
C MET A 1 -51.76 31.88 37.23
N THR A 2 -50.50 31.45 37.30
CA THR A 2 -49.82 30.32 36.65
C THR A 2 -48.49 30.09 37.38
N THR A 3 -48.17 28.84 37.72
CA THR A 3 -46.91 28.43 38.36
C THR A 3 -45.90 28.06 37.27
N ILE A 4 -44.74 28.73 37.23
CA ILE A 4 -43.68 28.43 36.25
C ILE A 4 -42.80 27.31 36.80
N LEU A 5 -43.01 26.10 36.29
CA LEU A 5 -42.13 24.94 36.53
C LEU A 5 -40.87 25.07 35.67
N GLN A 6 -39.74 25.36 36.32
CA GLN A 6 -38.42 25.35 35.67
C GLN A 6 -37.91 23.91 35.59
N ALA A 7 -38.00 23.30 34.41
CA ALA A 7 -37.49 21.97 34.14
C ALA A 7 -35.95 21.97 34.15
N ALA A 8 -35.35 21.42 35.20
CA ALA A 8 -33.92 21.11 35.24
C ALA A 8 -33.64 19.90 34.32
N ARG A 9 -32.87 20.12 33.25
CA ARG A 9 -32.38 19.04 32.38
C ARG A 9 -31.29 18.25 33.13
N PRO A 10 -31.38 16.92 33.25
CA PRO A 10 -30.31 16.15 33.86
C PRO A 10 -29.06 16.24 32.98
N LEU A 11 -27.94 16.61 33.60
CA LEU A 11 -26.63 16.61 32.97
C LEU A 11 -26.36 15.22 32.39
N ARG A 12 -26.19 15.14 31.07
CA ARG A 12 -25.72 13.93 30.38
C ARG A 12 -24.40 13.52 31.03
N ALA A 13 -24.40 12.37 31.69
CA ALA A 13 -23.17 11.73 32.15
C ALA A 13 -22.24 11.56 30.94
N PHE A 14 -21.08 12.24 30.98
CA PHE A 14 -19.99 11.98 30.06
C PHE A 14 -19.53 10.55 30.29
N ARG A 15 -19.93 9.63 29.39
CA ARG A 15 -19.25 8.34 29.27
C ARG A 15 -17.79 8.66 28.92
N LEU A 16 -16.90 8.45 29.88
CA LEU A 16 -15.47 8.29 29.67
C LEU A 16 -15.25 7.07 28.76
N LEU A 17 -15.46 7.27 27.46
CA LEU A 17 -14.77 6.48 26.46
C LEU A 17 -13.31 6.87 26.62
N GLN A 18 -12.51 5.99 27.22
CA GLN A 18 -11.06 6.05 27.15
C GLN A 18 -10.68 5.97 25.67
N SER A 19 -10.65 7.11 24.99
CA SER A 19 -9.93 7.25 23.75
C SER A 19 -8.46 7.05 24.11
N VAL A 20 -7.89 5.91 23.72
CA VAL A 20 -6.44 5.75 23.65
C VAL A 20 -5.95 6.72 22.58
N ARG A 21 -5.80 7.98 22.98
CA ARG A 21 -5.13 9.00 22.19
C ARG A 21 -3.66 8.66 22.32
N TRP A 22 -3.07 8.12 21.26
CA TRP A 22 -1.63 8.01 21.14
C TRP A 22 -1.05 9.42 21.28
N ASN A 23 -0.59 9.74 22.50
CA ASN A 23 0.03 11.01 22.81
C ASN A 23 1.52 10.87 22.48
N SER A 24 1.89 11.08 21.21
CA SER A 24 3.29 11.01 20.73
C SER A 24 4.19 12.15 21.25
N ASN A 25 3.78 12.84 22.32
CA ASN A 25 4.45 14.03 22.83
C ASN A 25 5.26 13.79 24.11
N GLU A 26 5.26 12.58 24.67
CA GLU A 26 6.27 12.21 25.67
C GLU A 26 7.48 11.61 24.94
N VAL A 27 8.16 12.48 24.20
CA VAL A 27 9.53 12.23 23.78
C VAL A 27 10.38 12.43 25.03
N PRO A 28 11.08 11.39 25.56
CA PRO A 28 12.03 11.61 26.64
C PRO A 28 12.98 12.72 26.20
N LEU A 29 13.24 13.68 27.09
CA LEU A 29 14.08 14.84 26.82
C LEU A 29 15.50 14.37 26.49
N ILE A 30 15.71 14.00 25.24
CA ILE A 30 17.00 13.65 24.66
C ILE A 30 17.74 14.97 24.52
N ASP A 31 18.69 15.22 25.40
CA ASP A 31 19.62 16.33 25.28
C ASP A 31 20.44 16.12 23.97
N PRO A 32 20.17 16.91 22.91
CA PRO A 32 20.79 16.70 21.61
C PRO A 32 22.31 16.94 21.65
N SER A 33 22.80 17.59 22.70
CA SER A 33 24.22 17.87 22.93
C SER A 33 25.02 16.62 23.28
N ARG A 34 24.38 15.57 23.85
CA ARG A 34 25.06 14.33 24.25
C ARG A 34 25.17 13.28 23.14
N MET A 35 24.33 13.35 22.11
CA MET A 35 24.32 12.35 21.03
C MET A 35 25.20 12.74 19.83
N ILE A 36 25.58 14.01 19.69
CA ILE A 36 26.43 14.48 18.61
C ILE A 36 27.84 14.69 19.17
N GLN A 37 28.57 13.61 19.42
CA GLN A 37 30.01 13.70 19.21
C GLN A 37 30.16 13.90 17.71
N LYS A 38 30.51 15.12 17.29
CA LYS A 38 30.78 15.44 15.90
C LYS A 38 31.89 14.46 15.48
N PRO A 39 31.64 13.46 14.61
CA PRO A 39 32.75 12.67 14.09
C PRO A 39 33.73 13.65 13.48
N ASP A 40 35.04 13.41 13.63
CA ASP A 40 36.10 14.20 13.02
C ASP A 40 35.95 14.15 11.50
N TYR A 41 35.04 14.98 10.99
CA TYR A 41 34.71 15.07 9.60
C TYR A 41 35.80 15.91 8.97
N GLN A 42 36.81 15.23 8.44
CA GLN A 42 37.73 15.81 7.50
C GLN A 42 36.99 15.94 6.16
N PRO A 43 36.67 17.17 5.70
CA PRO A 43 36.00 17.33 4.42
C PRO A 43 36.89 16.73 3.32
N PRO A 44 36.33 15.94 2.38
CA PRO A 44 37.11 15.44 1.26
C PRO A 44 37.62 16.62 0.44
N THR A 45 38.94 16.73 0.29
CA THR A 45 39.62 17.74 -0.54
C THR A 45 39.49 17.41 -2.03
N ARG A 46 38.26 17.20 -2.52
CA ARG A 46 38.01 17.15 -3.95
C ARG A 46 38.03 18.57 -4.47
N LYS A 47 39.07 18.92 -5.24
CA LYS A 47 39.09 20.14 -6.05
C LYS A 47 37.93 20.07 -7.04
N SER A 48 36.78 20.67 -6.73
CA SER A 48 35.64 20.69 -7.64
C SER A 48 35.90 21.76 -8.69
N ARG A 49 35.94 21.35 -9.95
CA ARG A 49 36.00 22.30 -11.06
C ARG A 49 34.57 22.72 -11.35
N GLY A 50 34.19 23.96 -11.00
CA GLY A 50 33.00 24.62 -11.54
C GLY A 50 31.67 24.39 -10.80
N ALA A 51 31.66 24.09 -9.50
CA ALA A 51 30.43 24.09 -8.73
C ALA A 51 29.91 25.51 -8.43
N ALA A 52 28.59 25.68 -8.32
CA ALA A 52 27.98 26.96 -7.94
C ALA A 52 28.33 27.32 -6.48
N LEU A 53 29.15 28.35 -6.29
CA LEU A 53 29.51 28.89 -4.98
C LEU A 53 28.38 29.72 -4.39
N ARG A 54 28.18 29.65 -3.07
CA ARG A 54 27.50 30.74 -2.34
C ARG A 54 28.48 31.90 -2.23
N PRO A 55 28.28 33.03 -2.95
CA PRO A 55 29.33 34.05 -3.10
C PRO A 55 29.77 34.67 -1.77
N HIS A 56 28.91 34.68 -0.75
CA HIS A 56 29.19 35.25 0.57
C HIS A 56 29.95 34.32 1.53
N LEU A 57 29.90 32.99 1.34
CA LEU A 57 30.51 32.00 2.24
C LEU A 57 31.67 31.23 1.59
N GLY A 58 31.84 31.32 0.27
CA GLY A 58 32.88 30.59 -0.46
C GLY A 58 32.71 29.06 -0.39
N VAL A 59 31.53 28.57 0.02
CA VAL A 59 31.23 27.13 0.11
C VAL A 59 30.69 26.63 -1.22
N GLU A 60 31.35 25.60 -1.76
CA GLU A 60 30.94 24.87 -2.96
C GLU A 60 29.72 23.98 -2.66
N VAL A 61 28.67 24.08 -3.49
CA VAL A 61 27.49 23.20 -3.38
C VAL A 61 27.61 22.06 -4.38
N ASP A 62 27.51 20.82 -3.91
CA ASP A 62 27.48 19.65 -4.78
C ASP A 62 26.26 19.67 -5.72
N PRO A 63 26.44 19.59 -7.05
CA PRO A 63 25.34 19.46 -8.00
C PRO A 63 24.48 18.19 -7.77
N ASN A 64 25.05 17.12 -7.22
CA ASN A 64 24.32 15.88 -6.92
C ASN A 64 23.87 15.77 -5.45
N HIS A 65 23.59 16.90 -4.81
CA HIS A 65 23.08 16.92 -3.44
C HIS A 65 21.62 16.39 -3.35
N GLY A 66 21.33 15.60 -2.32
CA GLY A 66 19.99 15.01 -2.12
C GLY A 66 18.86 16.03 -1.92
N LEU A 67 19.17 17.22 -1.39
CA LEU A 67 18.19 18.31 -1.26
C LEU A 67 17.71 18.85 -2.60
N TRP A 68 18.45 18.64 -3.70
CA TRP A 68 17.96 19.01 -5.03
C TRP A 68 16.70 18.23 -5.44
N ALA A 69 16.35 17.15 -4.74
CA ALA A 69 15.12 16.41 -4.96
C ALA A 69 13.83 17.18 -4.57
N PHE A 70 13.95 18.29 -3.82
CA PHE A 70 12.81 19.16 -3.49
C PHE A 70 12.53 20.24 -4.53
N PHE A 71 13.40 20.37 -5.53
CA PHE A 71 13.29 21.38 -6.57
C PHE A 71 13.06 20.70 -7.92
N ARG A 72 12.32 21.36 -8.82
CA ARG A 72 12.14 20.83 -10.16
C ARG A 72 13.35 21.15 -11.00
N LYS A 73 13.81 20.15 -11.75
CA LYS A 73 14.90 20.29 -12.72
C LYS A 73 14.27 20.54 -14.07
N LYS A 74 14.60 21.67 -14.69
CA LYS A 74 14.14 22.04 -16.03
C LYS A 74 15.37 22.31 -16.90
N GLU A 75 15.32 21.79 -18.12
CA GLU A 75 16.33 22.09 -19.13
C GLU A 75 16.01 23.45 -19.73
N VAL A 76 16.82 24.46 -19.42
CA VAL A 76 16.72 25.79 -20.01
C VAL A 76 17.98 25.96 -20.86
N ASN A 77 17.80 26.02 -22.19
CA ASN A 77 18.90 26.21 -23.15
C ASN A 77 20.02 25.14 -23.07
N GLY A 78 19.66 23.89 -22.76
CA GLY A 78 20.62 22.79 -22.63
C GLY A 78 21.32 22.69 -21.26
N GLU A 79 21.06 23.63 -20.35
CA GLU A 79 21.54 23.58 -18.96
C GLU A 79 20.41 23.14 -18.02
N MET A 80 20.73 22.21 -17.11
CA MET A 80 19.81 21.71 -16.09
C MET A 80 19.69 22.75 -14.96
N LYS A 81 18.69 23.62 -15.03
CA LYS A 81 18.41 24.61 -14.00
C LYS A 81 17.41 24.06 -12.99
N CYS A 82 17.71 24.23 -11.71
CA CYS A 82 16.75 23.95 -10.64
C CYS A 82 15.88 25.19 -10.42
N GLU A 83 14.57 25.06 -10.61
CA GLU A 83 13.60 26.14 -10.40
C GLU A 83 12.96 26.01 -9.00
N SER A 84 12.99 27.09 -8.22
CA SER A 84 12.39 27.15 -6.88
C SER A 84 10.87 27.27 -6.93
N LEU A 85 10.34 27.96 -7.94
CA LEU A 85 8.91 28.15 -8.16
C LEU A 85 8.61 27.97 -9.62
N GLU A 86 7.58 27.17 -9.91
CA GLU A 86 7.00 27.10 -11.25
C GLU A 86 5.97 28.22 -11.40
N PRO A 87 6.15 29.14 -12.37
CA PRO A 87 5.04 29.97 -12.82
C PRO A 87 3.97 29.08 -13.44
N ARG A 88 2.70 29.44 -13.28
CA ARG A 88 1.59 28.71 -13.90
C ARG A 88 1.59 28.96 -15.41
N ASP A 89 1.96 27.96 -16.18
CA ASP A 89 1.74 27.89 -17.63
C ASP A 89 0.48 27.06 -17.90
N THR A 90 -0.58 27.71 -18.36
CA THR A 90 -1.88 27.07 -18.60
C THR A 90 -1.83 25.89 -19.57
N PHE A 91 -0.85 25.85 -20.49
CA PHE A 91 -0.75 24.79 -21.49
C PHE A 91 0.12 23.61 -21.04
N GLN A 92 1.10 23.84 -20.15
CA GLN A 92 2.01 22.79 -19.67
C GLN A 92 1.65 22.26 -18.27
N ASP A 93 0.91 23.03 -17.47
CA ASP A 93 0.68 22.70 -16.05
C ASP A 93 -0.63 21.98 -15.74
N ASP A 94 -1.42 21.62 -16.75
CA ASP A 94 -2.62 20.83 -16.48
C ASP A 94 -2.20 19.44 -15.97
N PRO A 95 -2.49 19.11 -14.70
CA PRO A 95 -2.04 17.86 -14.14
C PRO A 95 -2.72 16.72 -14.86
N GLY A 96 -1.93 15.69 -15.15
CA GLY A 96 -2.45 14.42 -15.60
C GLY A 96 -3.51 13.84 -14.66
N ARG A 97 -4.22 12.84 -15.15
CA ARG A 97 -5.29 12.16 -14.41
C ARG A 97 -4.73 11.37 -13.21
N SER A 98 -5.42 11.41 -12.06
CA SER A 98 -5.16 10.48 -10.95
C SER A 98 -5.46 9.01 -11.28
N TRP A 99 -4.60 8.11 -10.79
CA TRP A 99 -4.74 6.65 -10.86
C TRP A 99 -6.12 6.15 -10.46
N LYS A 100 -6.78 5.34 -11.29
CA LYS A 100 -8.07 4.71 -10.95
C LYS A 100 -7.87 3.51 -10.02
N ALA A 101 -8.84 3.23 -9.15
CA ALA A 101 -8.80 2.04 -8.29
C ALA A 101 -8.71 0.73 -9.10
N ALA A 102 -9.43 0.64 -10.23
CA ALA A 102 -9.37 -0.52 -11.13
C ALA A 102 -7.96 -0.79 -11.69
N GLU A 103 -7.18 0.27 -11.97
CA GLU A 103 -5.80 0.15 -12.46
C GLU A 103 -4.88 -0.32 -11.33
N LEU A 104 -5.04 0.24 -10.13
CA LEU A 104 -4.24 -0.09 -8.95
C LEU A 104 -4.46 -1.53 -8.47
N ARG A 105 -5.67 -2.09 -8.65
CA ARG A 105 -5.96 -3.49 -8.32
C ARG A 105 -5.12 -4.49 -9.09
N ARG A 106 -4.62 -4.14 -10.28
CA ARG A 106 -3.77 -5.02 -11.11
C ARG A 106 -2.28 -4.95 -10.76
N LYS A 107 -1.87 -4.10 -9.80
CA LYS A 107 -0.46 -3.88 -9.45
C LYS A 107 -0.02 -4.69 -8.24
N SER A 108 1.26 -5.09 -8.22
CA SER A 108 1.83 -5.81 -7.07
C SER A 108 1.92 -4.90 -5.83
N PHE A 109 2.09 -5.49 -4.63
CA PHE A 109 2.28 -4.69 -3.42
C PHE A 109 3.54 -3.83 -3.49
N LYS A 110 4.64 -4.36 -4.06
CA LYS A 110 5.90 -3.64 -4.26
C LYS A 110 5.69 -2.40 -5.15
N ASP A 111 4.97 -2.54 -6.26
CA ASP A 111 4.69 -1.42 -7.15
C ASP A 111 3.82 -0.35 -6.49
N LEU A 112 2.81 -0.75 -5.72
CA LEU A 112 1.97 0.19 -4.97
C LEU A 112 2.78 0.96 -3.92
N HIS A 113 3.72 0.30 -3.27
CA HIS A 113 4.63 0.91 -2.29
C HIS A 113 5.61 1.87 -2.96
N THR A 114 6.22 1.48 -4.08
CA THR A 114 7.08 2.38 -4.86
C THR A 114 6.29 3.61 -5.35
N LEU A 115 5.08 3.39 -5.89
CA LEU A 115 4.20 4.48 -6.32
C LEU A 115 3.83 5.41 -5.17
N TRP A 116 3.58 4.86 -3.98
CA TRP A 116 3.31 5.67 -2.78
C TRP A 116 4.45 6.66 -2.49
N TYR A 117 5.71 6.21 -2.56
CA TYR A 117 6.87 7.09 -2.35
C TYR A 117 7.10 8.07 -3.49
N VAL A 118 6.83 7.70 -4.73
CA VAL A 118 6.86 8.65 -5.86
C VAL A 118 5.86 9.79 -5.64
N LEU A 119 4.62 9.45 -5.27
CA LEU A 119 3.59 10.44 -4.96
C LEU A 119 3.95 11.29 -3.73
N LEU A 120 4.55 10.68 -2.71
CA LEU A 120 4.99 11.38 -1.51
C LEU A 120 6.08 12.42 -1.83
N ARG A 121 7.07 12.05 -2.65
CA ARG A 121 8.15 12.95 -3.08
C ARG A 121 7.60 14.13 -3.88
N GLU A 122 6.67 13.89 -4.80
CA GLU A 122 6.01 14.96 -5.54
C GLU A 122 5.26 15.91 -4.61
N ARG A 123 4.52 15.38 -3.63
CA ARG A 123 3.82 16.22 -2.64
C ARG A 123 4.77 17.05 -1.77
N ASN A 124 5.93 16.49 -1.40
CA ASN A 124 6.94 17.23 -0.64
C ASN A 124 7.54 18.38 -1.46
N LEU A 125 7.80 18.15 -2.75
CA LEU A 125 8.23 19.19 -3.67
C LEU A 125 7.16 20.28 -3.82
N LEU A 126 5.91 19.90 -4.05
CA LEU A 126 4.79 20.84 -4.17
C LEU A 126 4.57 21.66 -2.88
N ALA A 127 4.79 21.05 -1.71
CA ALA A 127 4.72 21.74 -0.44
C ALA A 127 5.85 22.78 -0.28
N ALA A 128 7.08 22.45 -0.70
CA ALA A 128 8.19 23.38 -0.71
C ALA A 128 7.90 24.60 -1.62
N GLN A 129 7.38 24.36 -2.82
CA GLN A 129 6.97 25.43 -3.74
C GLN A 129 5.84 26.29 -3.15
N ARG A 130 4.87 25.67 -2.46
CA ARG A 130 3.79 26.41 -1.81
C ARG A 130 4.30 27.34 -0.72
N GLU A 131 5.21 26.86 0.13
CA GLU A 131 5.79 27.68 1.19
C GLU A 131 6.67 28.80 0.64
N GLU A 132 7.43 28.54 -0.42
CA GLU A 132 8.23 29.57 -1.08
C GLU A 132 7.32 30.62 -1.75
N GLY A 133 6.24 30.20 -2.41
CA GLY A 133 5.25 31.13 -2.98
C GLY A 133 4.61 32.00 -1.89
N ARG A 134 4.30 31.41 -0.73
CA ARG A 134 3.81 32.14 0.44
C ARG A 134 4.83 33.18 0.94
N ARG A 135 6.12 32.84 0.98
CA ARG A 135 7.20 33.76 1.38
C ARG A 135 7.35 34.93 0.42
N LEU A 136 7.18 34.69 -0.88
CA LEU A 136 7.21 35.73 -1.92
C LEU A 136 5.91 36.55 -2.01
N GLY A 137 4.93 36.30 -1.14
CA GLY A 137 3.67 37.06 -1.11
C GLY A 137 2.64 36.64 -2.16
N VAL A 138 2.74 35.42 -2.71
CA VAL A 138 1.71 34.86 -3.60
C VAL A 138 0.49 34.48 -2.75
N THR A 139 -0.49 35.38 -2.68
CA THR A 139 -1.70 35.22 -1.87
C THR A 139 -2.68 34.20 -2.46
N ASN A 140 -2.72 34.05 -3.78
CA ASN A 140 -3.66 33.14 -4.44
C ASN A 140 -3.02 31.75 -4.65
N PRO A 141 -3.48 30.70 -3.95
CA PRO A 141 -2.95 29.34 -4.10
C PRO A 141 -3.28 28.72 -5.46
N GLU A 142 -4.30 29.22 -6.17
CA GLU A 142 -4.58 28.79 -7.54
C GLU A 142 -3.65 29.41 -8.57
N SER A 143 -2.99 30.52 -8.23
CA SER A 143 -1.96 31.10 -9.08
C SER A 143 -0.72 30.21 -9.18
N LEU A 144 -0.54 29.28 -8.24
CA LEU A 144 0.50 28.27 -8.28
C LEU A 144 -0.02 27.01 -9.00
N ALA A 145 0.78 26.48 -9.93
CA ALA A 145 0.48 25.24 -10.65
C ALA A 145 0.25 24.02 -9.73
N GLY A 146 0.79 24.07 -8.50
CA GLY A 146 0.88 22.92 -7.60
C GLY A 146 -0.43 22.45 -6.95
N SER A 147 -1.46 23.30 -6.83
CA SER A 147 -2.66 22.96 -6.05
C SER A 147 -3.46 21.79 -6.67
N LYS A 148 -3.72 21.85 -7.98
CA LYS A 148 -4.40 20.76 -8.70
C LYS A 148 -3.55 19.48 -8.72
N LYS A 149 -2.23 19.60 -8.90
CA LYS A 149 -1.25 18.48 -8.86
C LYS A 149 -1.29 17.75 -7.50
N ASP A 150 -1.27 18.48 -6.38
CA ASP A 150 -1.36 17.89 -5.03
C ASP A 150 -2.69 17.17 -4.82
N HIS A 151 -3.81 17.75 -5.27
CA HIS A 151 -5.12 17.10 -5.17
C HIS A 151 -5.13 15.74 -5.90
N GLN A 152 -4.60 15.66 -7.12
CA GLN A 152 -4.54 14.39 -7.86
C GLN A 152 -3.65 13.37 -7.14
N CYS A 153 -2.50 13.80 -6.60
CA CYS A 153 -1.61 12.93 -5.82
C CYS A 153 -2.33 12.36 -4.58
N ARG A 154 -3.01 13.22 -3.81
CA ARG A 154 -3.79 12.82 -2.64
C ARG A 154 -4.90 11.84 -2.99
N LYS A 155 -5.58 12.06 -4.12
CA LYS A 155 -6.64 11.17 -4.62
C LYS A 155 -6.09 9.79 -4.99
N SER A 156 -4.94 9.73 -5.64
CA SER A 156 -4.23 8.48 -5.93
C SER A 156 -3.79 7.77 -4.65
N MET A 157 -3.20 8.48 -3.69
CA MET A 157 -2.83 7.93 -2.38
C MET A 157 -4.01 7.34 -1.61
N ALA A 158 -5.16 8.03 -1.59
CA ALA A 158 -6.38 7.52 -0.96
C ALA A 158 -6.86 6.22 -1.61
N ARG A 159 -6.79 6.12 -2.94
CA ARG A 159 -7.15 4.90 -3.68
C ARG A 159 -6.18 3.76 -3.42
N ILE A 160 -4.87 4.03 -3.25
CA ILE A 160 -3.90 3.01 -2.86
C ILE A 160 -4.27 2.42 -1.49
N LYS A 161 -4.55 3.28 -0.49
CA LYS A 161 -5.01 2.82 0.84
C LYS A 161 -6.28 1.98 0.74
N TYR A 162 -7.23 2.42 -0.07
CA TYR A 162 -8.48 1.70 -0.29
C TYR A 162 -8.26 0.30 -0.88
N VAL A 163 -7.45 0.18 -1.95
CA VAL A 163 -7.17 -1.12 -2.59
C VAL A 163 -6.40 -2.06 -1.66
N ILE A 164 -5.47 -1.54 -0.85
CA ILE A 164 -4.75 -2.36 0.14
C ILE A 164 -5.72 -2.90 1.19
N ASN A 165 -6.63 -2.07 1.69
CA ASN A 165 -7.65 -2.49 2.65
C ASN A 165 -8.63 -3.50 2.06
N GLU A 166 -9.08 -3.29 0.83
CA GLU A 166 -9.92 -4.23 0.08
C GLU A 166 -9.26 -5.61 -0.05
N ARG A 167 -7.97 -5.66 -0.42
CA ARG A 167 -7.20 -6.91 -0.52
C ARG A 167 -7.08 -7.61 0.83
N ARG A 168 -6.83 -6.86 1.90
CA ARG A 168 -6.76 -7.41 3.26
C ARG A 168 -8.08 -8.08 3.65
N LEU A 169 -9.20 -7.37 3.50
CA LEU A 169 -10.52 -7.89 3.84
C LEU A 169 -10.89 -9.13 3.02
N LEU A 170 -10.53 -9.17 1.73
CA LEU A 170 -10.74 -10.35 0.91
C LEU A 170 -9.90 -11.54 1.39
N TYR A 171 -8.63 -11.31 1.73
CA TYR A 171 -7.76 -12.35 2.25
C TYR A 171 -8.29 -12.96 3.57
N GLU A 172 -8.72 -12.11 4.51
CA GLU A 172 -9.32 -12.54 5.77
C GLU A 172 -10.57 -13.41 5.52
N LYS A 173 -11.48 -12.98 4.65
CA LYS A 173 -12.67 -13.76 4.26
C LYS A 173 -12.32 -15.11 3.63
N TYR A 174 -11.37 -15.15 2.70
CA TYR A 174 -10.96 -16.39 2.06
C TYR A 174 -10.28 -17.36 3.04
N ALA A 175 -9.54 -16.85 4.02
CA ALA A 175 -8.94 -17.66 5.07
C ALA A 175 -10.03 -18.31 5.95
N GLU A 176 -11.03 -17.54 6.39
CA GLU A 176 -12.18 -18.05 7.15
C GLU A 176 -12.95 -19.14 6.37
N GLU A 177 -13.23 -18.90 5.08
CA GLU A 177 -13.89 -19.89 4.22
C GLU A 177 -13.07 -21.18 4.04
N LEU A 178 -11.75 -21.06 3.94
CA LEU A 178 -10.85 -22.21 3.82
C LEU A 178 -10.85 -23.05 5.11
N GLU A 179 -10.83 -22.38 6.27
CA GLU A 179 -10.91 -23.03 7.58
C GLU A 179 -12.25 -23.75 7.77
N ALA A 180 -13.36 -23.10 7.42
CA ALA A 180 -14.68 -23.72 7.45
C ALA A 180 -14.75 -24.97 6.54
N LYS A 181 -14.20 -24.89 5.32
CA LYS A 181 -14.12 -26.04 4.41
C LYS A 181 -13.28 -27.18 4.99
N ARG A 182 -12.15 -26.86 5.65
CA ARG A 182 -11.31 -27.86 6.33
C ARG A 182 -12.05 -28.54 7.48
N GLN A 183 -12.79 -27.79 8.28
CA GLN A 183 -13.61 -28.35 9.37
C GLN A 183 -14.72 -29.26 8.84
N VAL A 184 -15.41 -28.86 7.78
CA VAL A 184 -16.43 -29.70 7.12
C VAL A 184 -15.82 -30.98 6.53
N LEU A 185 -14.62 -30.90 5.94
CA LEU A 185 -13.92 -32.10 5.45
C LEU A 185 -13.46 -33.02 6.59
N ALA A 186 -13.04 -32.46 7.72
CA ALA A 186 -12.65 -33.23 8.90
C ALA A 186 -13.85 -33.87 9.62
N SER A 187 -15.02 -33.23 9.60
CA SER A 187 -16.24 -33.75 10.22
C SER A 187 -17.00 -34.74 9.34
N LYS A 188 -16.78 -34.73 8.02
CA LYS A 188 -17.28 -35.79 7.15
C LYS A 188 -16.66 -37.11 7.61
N PRO A 189 -17.47 -38.09 8.06
CA PRO A 189 -16.92 -39.41 8.36
C PRO A 189 -16.28 -39.92 7.09
N THR A 190 -14.96 -40.14 7.12
CA THR A 190 -14.31 -40.99 6.14
C THR A 190 -15.13 -42.26 6.08
N PRO A 191 -15.57 -42.76 4.90
CA PRO A 191 -16.24 -44.05 4.85
C PRO A 191 -15.31 -45.04 5.53
N THR A 192 -15.71 -45.50 6.72
CA THR A 192 -14.93 -46.40 7.55
C THR A 192 -14.48 -47.52 6.62
N THR A 193 -13.19 -47.80 6.58
CA THR A 193 -12.60 -48.85 5.74
C THR A 193 -13.36 -50.20 5.89
N ALA A 194 -14.09 -50.38 6.99
CA ALA A 194 -15.03 -51.46 7.27
C ALA A 194 -16.26 -51.58 6.36
N GLU A 195 -16.79 -50.52 5.71
CA GLU A 195 -17.94 -50.64 4.78
C GLU A 195 -17.52 -50.86 3.32
N VAL A 196 -16.34 -50.38 2.94
CA VAL A 196 -15.80 -50.56 1.59
C VAL A 196 -15.32 -52.01 1.37
N GLN A 197 -14.76 -52.65 2.40
CA GLN A 197 -14.29 -54.04 2.33
C GLN A 197 -15.39 -55.07 1.97
N PRO A 198 -16.55 -55.15 2.66
CA PRO A 198 -17.58 -56.14 2.35
C PRO A 198 -18.28 -55.87 1.00
N SER A 199 -18.35 -54.61 0.55
CA SER A 199 -18.90 -54.26 -0.77
C SER A 199 -17.96 -54.65 -1.92
N GLN A 200 -16.65 -54.43 -1.75
CA GLN A 200 -15.66 -54.85 -2.74
C GLN A 200 -15.48 -56.37 -2.77
N GLU A 201 -15.52 -57.05 -1.61
CA GLU A 201 -15.45 -58.51 -1.54
C GLU A 201 -16.63 -59.17 -2.27
N LYS A 202 -17.87 -58.70 -2.04
CA LYS A 202 -19.07 -59.17 -2.77
C LYS A 202 -18.95 -58.98 -4.29
N ARG A 203 -18.38 -57.87 -4.74
CA ARG A 203 -18.11 -57.60 -6.17
C ARG A 203 -17.02 -58.51 -6.75
N ARG A 204 -15.99 -58.85 -5.97
CA ARG A 204 -14.93 -59.78 -6.38
C ARG A 204 -15.43 -61.22 -6.47
N VAL A 205 -16.23 -61.65 -5.50
CA VAL A 205 -16.87 -62.98 -5.48
C VAL A 205 -17.81 -63.14 -6.68
N SER A 206 -18.70 -62.18 -6.94
CA SER A 206 -19.62 -62.26 -8.09
C SER A 206 -18.90 -62.25 -9.45
N ARG A 207 -17.78 -61.51 -9.55
CA ARG A 207 -16.93 -61.52 -10.75
C ARG A 207 -16.23 -62.86 -10.95
N ALA A 208 -15.78 -63.50 -9.88
CA ALA A 208 -15.16 -64.82 -9.92
C ALA A 208 -16.17 -65.92 -10.30
N GLU A 209 -17.40 -65.86 -9.82
CA GLU A 209 -18.49 -66.77 -10.23
C GLU A 209 -18.83 -66.64 -11.71
N ARG A 210 -18.97 -65.41 -12.23
CA ARG A 210 -19.20 -65.18 -13.67
C ARG A 210 -18.08 -65.77 -14.54
N LEU A 211 -16.84 -65.70 -14.09
CA LEU A 211 -15.68 -66.27 -14.80
C LEU A 211 -15.65 -67.80 -14.73
N LYS A 212 -16.04 -68.41 -13.60
CA LYS A 212 -16.18 -69.86 -13.45
C LYS A 212 -17.30 -70.41 -14.35
N ALA A 213 -18.46 -69.77 -14.39
CA ALA A 213 -19.57 -70.15 -15.27
C ALA A 213 -19.19 -70.07 -16.77
N ARG A 214 -18.37 -69.09 -17.15
CA ARG A 214 -17.84 -68.97 -18.51
C ARG A 214 -16.81 -70.05 -18.88
N ARG A 215 -16.17 -70.66 -17.87
CA ARG A 215 -15.22 -71.77 -18.03
C ARG A 215 -15.93 -73.12 -18.14
N THR A 216 -16.99 -73.34 -17.37
CA THR A 216 -17.77 -74.59 -17.39
C THR A 216 -18.67 -74.71 -18.62
N GLY A 217 -19.15 -73.61 -19.19
CA GLY A 217 -19.87 -73.60 -20.47
C GLY A 217 -18.99 -73.83 -21.72
N ARG A 218 -17.67 -73.97 -21.55
CA ARG A 218 -16.71 -74.22 -22.62
C ARG A 218 -16.20 -75.67 -22.56
N THR A 219 -17.12 -76.64 -22.55
CA THR A 219 -16.77 -78.04 -22.83
C THR A 219 -16.59 -78.20 -24.34
N VAL A 220 -15.34 -78.29 -24.76
CA VAL A 220 -14.96 -78.55 -26.16
C VAL A 220 -15.24 -80.03 -26.43
N ALA A 221 -16.17 -80.33 -27.34
CA ALA A 221 -16.42 -81.69 -27.80
C ALA A 221 -15.16 -82.23 -28.53
N PRO A 222 -14.77 -83.50 -28.35
CA PRO A 222 -13.58 -84.03 -28.99
C PRO A 222 -13.84 -84.23 -30.49
N ILE A 223 -12.90 -83.76 -31.30
CA ILE A 223 -12.89 -83.91 -32.76
C ILE A 223 -12.58 -85.38 -33.07
N PRO A 224 -13.43 -86.11 -33.82
CA PRO A 224 -13.14 -87.49 -34.18
C PRO A 224 -12.10 -87.56 -35.29
N VAL A 225 -11.26 -88.59 -35.21
CA VAL A 225 -10.09 -88.90 -36.05
C VAL A 225 -10.50 -89.27 -37.47
#